data_AF-A0A374W3H4-F1
#
_entry.id   AF-A0A374W3H4-F1
#
_cell.length_a   1.000
_cell.length_b   1.000
_cell.length_c   1.000
_cell.angle_alpha   90.00
_cell.angle_beta   90.00
_cell.angle_gamma   90.00
#
_symmetry.space_group_name_H-M   'P 1'
#
loop_
_entity.id
_entity.type
_entity.pdbx_description
1 polymer ?
#
loop_
_entity_poly.entity_id
_entity_poly.type
_entity_poly.pdbx_seq_one_letter_code
_entity_poly.pdbx_strand_id
1 'polypeptide(L)'
;MIAKEPRPVVNSDNDSFIALRASFDHDGYEDWIANLGVDDETALDPMSDLPTYCPRTSARLWREMSEYLSTDTETSQWLSGLLASTSRSFIRDGIADEQVLVRNKAGWISEDGYYSTCDAGLIDIDGRTYVMSVMTSMPWSDRSSEVTAAIAKALFDTRAALA
;
A
#
# COMPACT_ATOMS: atom_id res chain seq x y z
N MET A 1 11.54 20.04 -24.09
CA MET A 1 11.58 19.56 -22.70
C MET A 1 10.25 18.90 -22.43
N ILE A 2 10.21 17.57 -22.33
CA ILE A 2 9.01 16.87 -21.89
C ILE A 2 9.02 17.00 -20.36
N ALA A 3 8.11 17.80 -19.82
CA ALA A 3 7.88 17.78 -18.37
C ALA A 3 7.54 16.33 -18.01
N LYS A 4 8.34 15.70 -17.16
CA LYS A 4 7.99 14.38 -16.60
C LYS A 4 6.66 14.58 -15.88
N GLU A 5 5.61 13.87 -16.31
CA GLU A 5 4.36 13.86 -15.56
C GLU A 5 4.67 13.49 -14.10
N PRO A 6 4.10 14.22 -13.12
CA PRO A 6 4.26 13.85 -11.72
C PRO A 6 3.76 12.41 -11.56
N ARG A 7 4.53 11.56 -10.88
CA ARG A 7 4.14 10.19 -10.51
C ARG A 7 4.00 10.08 -9.00
N PRO A 8 2.94 10.65 -8.39
CA PRO A 8 2.78 10.71 -6.93
C PRO A 8 2.87 9.35 -6.26
N VAL A 9 2.23 8.34 -6.86
CA VAL A 9 2.27 6.94 -6.41
C VAL A 9 3.69 6.40 -6.35
N VAL A 10 4.46 6.62 -7.41
CA VAL A 10 5.83 6.10 -7.53
C VAL A 10 6.78 6.78 -6.55
N ASN A 11 6.61 8.10 -6.35
CA ASN A 11 7.53 8.93 -5.58
C ASN A 11 7.12 9.11 -4.11
N SER A 12 5.94 8.61 -3.72
CA SER A 12 5.38 8.84 -2.38
C SER A 12 5.16 10.32 -2.05
N ASP A 13 4.55 11.05 -2.99
CA ASP A 13 4.26 12.47 -2.84
C ASP A 13 3.00 12.68 -1.99
N ASN A 14 3.19 12.92 -0.69
CA ASN A 14 2.10 13.11 0.26
C ASN A 14 1.23 14.33 -0.07
N ASP A 15 1.82 15.43 -0.54
CA ASP A 15 1.06 16.65 -0.87
C ASP A 15 0.07 16.38 -1.99
N SER A 16 0.49 15.63 -3.01
CA SER A 16 -0.39 15.20 -4.09
C SER A 16 -1.53 14.30 -3.61
N PHE A 17 -1.30 13.40 -2.64
CA PHE A 17 -2.37 12.57 -2.07
C PHE A 17 -3.34 13.37 -1.21
N ILE A 18 -2.84 14.32 -0.42
CA ILE A 18 -3.67 15.22 0.40
C ILE A 18 -4.53 16.09 -0.52
N ALA A 19 -3.95 16.65 -1.59
CA ALA A 19 -4.70 17.44 -2.57
C ALA A 19 -5.74 16.60 -3.32
N LEU A 20 -5.41 15.36 -3.68
CA LEU A 20 -6.35 14.42 -4.29
C LEU A 20 -7.53 14.18 -3.34
N ARG A 21 -7.24 13.81 -2.08
CA ARG A 21 -8.27 13.60 -1.06
C ARG A 21 -9.14 14.84 -0.90
N ALA A 22 -8.56 16.01 -0.66
CA ALA A 22 -9.32 17.25 -0.51
C ALA A 22 -10.20 17.61 -1.72
N SER A 23 -9.83 17.17 -2.92
CA SER A 23 -10.60 17.41 -4.15
C SER A 23 -11.79 16.45 -4.32
N PHE A 24 -11.75 15.28 -3.68
CA PHE A 24 -12.75 14.21 -3.81
C PHE A 24 -13.38 13.82 -2.45
N ASP A 25 -13.01 14.50 -1.37
CA ASP A 25 -13.67 14.37 -0.08
C ASP A 25 -15.14 14.76 -0.26
N HIS A 26 -16.02 13.96 0.35
CA HIS A 26 -17.48 14.03 0.19
C HIS A 26 -18.03 13.66 -1.20
N ASP A 27 -17.19 13.26 -2.17
CA ASP A 27 -17.61 12.67 -3.45
C ASP A 27 -17.74 11.14 -3.37
N GLY A 28 -18.21 10.64 -2.21
CA GLY A 28 -18.51 9.22 -1.99
C GLY A 28 -17.38 8.36 -1.40
N TYR A 29 -16.19 8.95 -1.15
CA TYR A 29 -15.10 8.24 -0.45
C TYR A 29 -15.52 7.76 0.95
N GLU A 30 -16.21 8.61 1.72
CA GLU A 30 -16.69 8.30 3.07
C GLU A 30 -17.72 7.16 3.05
N ASP A 31 -18.69 7.22 2.13
CA ASP A 31 -19.69 6.17 1.95
C ASP A 31 -19.03 4.84 1.53
N TRP A 32 -18.03 4.90 0.64
CA TRP A 32 -17.27 3.72 0.24
C TRP A 32 -16.54 3.08 1.43
N ILE A 33 -15.83 3.88 2.24
CA ILE A 33 -15.15 3.42 3.45
C ILE A 33 -16.13 2.82 4.47
N ALA A 34 -17.28 3.45 4.70
CA ALA A 34 -18.33 2.94 5.60
C ALA A 34 -18.90 1.60 5.11
N ASN A 35 -19.08 1.43 3.79
CA ASN A 35 -19.57 0.18 3.22
C ASN A 35 -18.56 -0.99 3.38
N LEU A 36 -17.27 -0.68 3.56
CA LEU A 36 -16.26 -1.69 3.89
C LEU A 36 -16.25 -2.07 5.38
N GLY A 37 -17.00 -1.33 6.22
CA GLY A 37 -17.06 -1.50 7.67
C GLY A 37 -15.71 -1.26 8.34
N VAL A 38 -14.96 -0.27 7.84
CA VAL A 38 -13.64 0.13 8.36
C VAL A 38 -13.59 1.62 8.71
N ASP A 39 -14.72 2.32 8.63
CA ASP A 39 -14.87 3.74 8.91
C ASP A 39 -14.34 4.13 10.30
N ASP A 40 -14.72 3.40 11.34
CA ASP A 40 -14.19 3.61 12.70
C ASP A 40 -12.67 3.36 12.80
N GLU A 41 -12.12 2.49 11.93
CA GLU A 41 -10.70 2.13 11.91
C GLU A 41 -9.86 3.04 11.01
N THR A 42 -10.48 3.88 10.17
CA THR A 42 -9.81 4.78 9.22
C THR A 42 -10.18 6.23 9.41
N ALA A 43 -10.96 6.55 10.45
CA ALA A 43 -11.34 7.91 10.78
C ALA A 43 -10.11 8.81 10.88
N LEU A 44 -10.17 9.97 10.23
CA LEU A 44 -9.09 10.94 10.29
C LEU A 44 -9.05 11.52 11.70
N ASP A 45 -7.86 11.52 12.28
CA ASP A 45 -7.58 12.39 13.41
C ASP A 45 -7.70 13.83 12.90
N PRO A 46 -8.49 14.71 13.55
CA PRO A 46 -8.56 16.13 13.19
C PRO A 46 -7.19 16.84 13.16
N MET A 47 -6.17 16.25 13.77
CA MET A 47 -4.79 16.73 13.80
C MET A 47 -3.87 16.08 12.74
N SER A 48 -4.37 15.18 11.89
CA SER A 48 -3.60 14.47 10.86
C SER A 48 -4.31 14.49 9.51
N ASP A 49 -3.56 14.77 8.45
CA ASP A 49 -4.05 14.64 7.08
C ASP A 49 -4.09 13.20 6.56
N LEU A 50 -3.56 12.25 7.34
CA LEU A 50 -3.45 10.82 7.02
C LEU A 50 -4.23 9.97 8.03
N PRO A 51 -4.94 8.92 7.57
CA PRO A 51 -5.69 8.03 8.45
C PRO A 51 -4.74 7.15 9.27
N THR A 52 -5.16 6.82 10.48
CA THR A 52 -4.58 5.69 11.22
C THR A 52 -5.36 4.43 10.88
N TYR A 53 -4.71 3.27 10.83
CA TYR A 53 -5.37 1.98 10.59
C TYR A 53 -4.47 0.82 11.00
N CYS A 54 -5.02 -0.39 11.12
CA CYS A 54 -4.25 -1.58 11.48
C CYS A 54 -3.94 -2.47 10.25
N PRO A 55 -3.02 -3.45 10.36
CA PRO A 55 -2.66 -4.33 9.24
C PRO A 55 -3.86 -5.05 8.60
N ARG A 56 -4.87 -5.39 9.40
CA ARG A 56 -6.11 -6.04 8.95
C ARG A 56 -6.92 -5.10 8.05
N THR A 57 -7.08 -3.85 8.45
CA THR A 57 -7.74 -2.80 7.68
C THR A 57 -7.01 -2.57 6.37
N SER A 58 -5.68 -2.48 6.41
CA SER A 58 -4.84 -2.37 5.22
C SER A 58 -5.06 -3.51 4.24
N ALA A 59 -5.09 -4.76 4.73
CA ALA A 59 -5.34 -5.92 3.89
C ALA A 59 -6.75 -5.89 3.25
N ARG A 60 -7.76 -5.37 3.95
CA ARG A 60 -9.10 -5.17 3.35
C ARG A 60 -9.07 -4.13 2.24
N LEU A 61 -8.44 -2.98 2.46
CA LEU A 61 -8.29 -1.94 1.43
C LEU A 61 -7.52 -2.46 0.21
N TRP A 62 -6.49 -3.26 0.42
CA TRP A 62 -5.74 -3.89 -0.68
C TRP A 62 -6.53 -4.99 -1.41
N ARG A 63 -7.48 -5.66 -0.75
CA ARG A 63 -8.44 -6.54 -1.43
C ARG A 63 -9.30 -5.75 -2.41
N GLU A 64 -9.87 -4.61 -1.99
CA GLU A 64 -10.64 -3.74 -2.88
C GLU A 64 -9.79 -3.21 -4.04
N MET A 65 -8.53 -2.86 -3.77
CA MET A 65 -7.56 -2.51 -4.82
C MET A 65 -7.35 -3.67 -5.79
N SER A 66 -7.26 -4.92 -5.31
CA SER A 66 -7.18 -6.10 -6.19
C SER A 66 -8.40 -6.23 -7.10
N GLU A 67 -9.60 -6.03 -6.57
CA GLU A 67 -10.84 -6.07 -7.36
C GLU A 67 -10.85 -4.97 -8.43
N TYR A 68 -10.52 -3.74 -8.05
CA TYR A 68 -10.42 -2.63 -8.99
C TYR A 68 -9.38 -2.88 -10.08
N LEU A 69 -8.19 -3.34 -9.72
CA LEU A 69 -7.13 -3.64 -10.69
C LEU A 69 -7.48 -4.81 -11.63
N SER A 70 -8.42 -5.66 -11.23
CA SER A 70 -8.91 -6.77 -12.07
C SER A 70 -9.92 -6.36 -13.14
N THR A 71 -10.39 -5.10 -13.12
CA THR A 71 -11.36 -4.59 -14.12
C THR A 71 -10.79 -4.40 -15.52
N ASP A 72 -9.46 -4.44 -15.66
CA ASP A 72 -8.73 -4.33 -16.94
C ASP A 72 -9.09 -3.10 -17.81
N THR A 73 -9.42 -1.98 -17.16
CA THR A 73 -9.63 -0.69 -17.82
C THR A 73 -8.29 0.02 -18.04
N GLU A 74 -8.26 1.02 -18.92
CA GLU A 74 -7.05 1.84 -19.15
C GLU A 74 -6.51 2.44 -17.83
N THR A 75 -7.40 2.99 -17.00
CA THR A 75 -7.03 3.58 -15.70
C THR A 75 -6.51 2.53 -14.71
N SER A 76 -7.13 1.35 -14.66
CA SER A 76 -6.68 0.31 -13.73
C SER A 76 -5.33 -0.29 -14.17
N GLN A 77 -5.10 -0.46 -15.47
CA GLN A 77 -3.79 -0.86 -16.01
C GLN A 77 -2.71 0.19 -15.75
N TRP A 78 -3.02 1.48 -15.94
CA TRP A 78 -2.12 2.58 -15.62
C TRP A 78 -1.74 2.60 -14.13
N LEU A 79 -2.72 2.52 -13.23
CA LEU A 79 -2.48 2.47 -11.79
C LEU A 79 -1.67 1.22 -11.39
N SER A 80 -1.99 0.07 -11.98
CA SER A 80 -1.23 -1.17 -11.80
C SER A 80 0.25 -0.99 -12.14
N GLY A 81 0.55 -0.31 -13.26
CA GLY A 81 1.92 0.03 -13.65
C GLY A 81 2.64 0.96 -12.68
N LEU A 82 1.94 1.94 -12.10
CA LEU A 82 2.51 2.80 -11.06
C LEU A 82 2.83 2.02 -9.77
N LEU A 83 1.92 1.15 -9.33
CA LEU A 83 2.11 0.34 -8.12
C LEU A 83 3.22 -0.71 -8.29
N ALA A 84 3.41 -1.23 -9.50
CA ALA A 84 4.51 -2.12 -9.85
C ALA A 84 5.88 -1.41 -9.89
N SER A 85 5.89 -0.08 -9.97
CA SER A 85 7.11 0.72 -10.19
C SER A 85 7.40 1.70 -9.06
N THR A 86 6.82 1.50 -7.86
CA THR A 86 7.09 2.37 -6.72
C THR A 86 8.57 2.41 -6.35
N SER A 87 9.08 3.60 -5.99
CA SER A 87 10.51 3.79 -5.73
C SER A 87 10.99 3.08 -4.46
N ARG A 88 10.07 2.70 -3.58
CA ARG A 88 10.32 1.95 -2.35
C ARG A 88 9.33 0.81 -2.20
N SER A 89 9.83 -0.40 -1.95
CA SER A 89 9.03 -1.56 -1.57
C SER A 89 9.84 -2.53 -0.76
N PHE A 90 9.51 -2.67 0.51
CA PHE A 90 10.10 -3.66 1.39
C PHE A 90 9.64 -5.08 1.00
N ILE A 91 8.43 -5.22 0.44
CA ILE A 91 7.96 -6.49 -0.10
C ILE A 91 8.85 -6.93 -1.26
N ARG A 92 9.07 -6.08 -2.28
CA ARG A 92 9.98 -6.41 -3.39
C ARG A 92 11.39 -6.68 -2.89
N ASP A 93 11.92 -5.85 -2.01
CA ASP A 93 13.25 -6.06 -1.45
C ASP A 93 13.39 -7.44 -0.76
N GLY A 94 12.29 -7.97 -0.20
CA GLY A 94 12.26 -9.30 0.42
C GLY A 94 12.10 -10.46 -0.55
N ILE A 95 11.43 -10.29 -1.71
CA ILE A 95 11.02 -11.39 -2.60
C ILE A 95 11.46 -11.24 -4.07
N ALA A 96 12.31 -10.26 -4.38
CA ALA A 96 12.69 -9.87 -5.76
C ALA A 96 13.27 -10.99 -6.63
N ASP A 97 13.84 -12.04 -6.04
CA ASP A 97 14.46 -13.15 -6.79
C ASP A 97 13.45 -14.16 -7.33
N GLU A 98 12.19 -14.06 -6.90
CA GLU A 98 11.10 -14.90 -7.33
C GLU A 98 10.51 -14.24 -8.59
N GLN A 99 10.21 -14.97 -9.67
CA GLN A 99 9.60 -14.39 -10.88
C GLN A 99 8.15 -13.95 -10.61
N VAL A 100 8.00 -12.92 -9.78
CA VAL A 100 6.74 -12.46 -9.19
C VAL A 100 6.50 -11.00 -9.55
N LEU A 101 5.24 -10.69 -9.81
CA LEU A 101 4.82 -9.31 -9.95
C LEU A 101 4.36 -8.80 -8.58
N VAL A 102 4.95 -7.69 -8.13
CA VAL A 102 4.58 -7.04 -6.87
C VAL A 102 4.08 -5.64 -7.16
N ARG A 103 2.82 -5.39 -6.79
CA ARG A 103 2.15 -4.08 -6.88
C ARG A 103 1.86 -3.61 -5.47
N ASN A 104 2.57 -2.60 -4.99
CA ASN A 104 2.58 -2.26 -3.56
C ASN A 104 2.67 -0.76 -3.29
N LYS A 105 2.52 -0.39 -2.02
CA LYS A 105 2.91 0.90 -1.49
C LYS A 105 3.53 0.77 -0.10
N ALA A 106 4.80 1.17 0.01
CA ALA A 106 5.48 1.33 1.29
C ALA A 106 5.06 2.64 1.99
N GLY A 107 5.11 2.65 3.33
CA GLY A 107 4.85 3.81 4.17
C GLY A 107 5.67 3.79 5.46
N TRP A 108 5.84 4.96 6.07
CA TRP A 108 6.52 5.09 7.36
C TRP A 108 6.09 6.38 8.08
N ILE A 109 6.19 6.36 9.41
CA ILE A 109 6.04 7.54 10.28
C ILE A 109 7.06 7.45 11.41
N SER A 110 7.67 8.57 11.77
CA SER A 110 8.72 8.65 12.82
C SER A 110 8.73 10.01 13.50
N GLU A 111 7.54 10.51 13.81
CA GLU A 111 7.32 11.84 14.36
C GLU A 111 6.14 11.81 15.35
N ASP A 112 6.08 12.82 16.22
CA ASP A 112 4.99 13.03 17.18
C ASP A 112 4.63 11.81 18.06
N GLY A 113 5.63 10.96 18.33
CA GLY A 113 5.44 9.74 19.13
C GLY A 113 4.83 8.57 18.37
N TYR A 114 4.58 8.71 17.06
CA TYR A 114 4.11 7.65 16.18
C TYR A 114 5.28 7.02 15.43
N TYR A 115 5.33 5.68 15.48
CA TYR A 115 6.37 4.90 14.81
C TYR A 115 5.75 3.77 14.00
N SER A 116 6.02 3.78 12.70
CA SER A 116 5.71 2.65 11.85
C SER A 116 6.64 2.60 10.65
N THR A 117 7.01 1.39 10.27
CA THR A 117 7.54 1.07 8.94
C THR A 117 6.65 -0.03 8.40
N CYS A 118 6.02 0.22 7.25
CA CYS A 118 5.02 -0.67 6.68
C CYS A 118 5.14 -0.80 5.15
N ASP A 119 4.63 -1.91 4.63
CA ASP A 119 4.41 -2.11 3.20
C ASP A 119 3.22 -3.05 3.02
N ALA A 120 2.39 -2.76 2.04
CA ALA A 120 1.25 -3.57 1.69
C ALA A 120 1.05 -3.58 0.18
N GLY A 121 0.53 -4.68 -0.34
CA GLY A 121 0.44 -4.87 -1.78
C GLY A 121 -0.15 -6.21 -2.21
N LEU A 122 -0.20 -6.36 -3.53
CA LEU A 122 -0.57 -7.57 -4.24
C LEU A 122 0.69 -8.28 -4.76
N ILE A 123 0.69 -9.59 -4.62
CA ILE A 123 1.76 -10.47 -5.09
C ILE A 123 1.14 -11.47 -6.06
N ASP A 124 1.46 -11.34 -7.34
CA ASP A 124 1.00 -12.23 -8.39
C ASP A 124 2.09 -13.26 -8.72
N ILE A 125 1.74 -14.53 -8.56
CA ILE A 125 2.61 -15.67 -8.82
C ILE A 125 1.77 -16.89 -9.22
N ASP A 126 2.22 -17.64 -10.23
CA ASP A 126 1.60 -18.91 -10.65
C ASP A 126 0.08 -18.81 -10.90
N GLY A 127 -0.38 -17.67 -11.44
CA GLY A 127 -1.81 -17.41 -11.70
C GLY A 127 -2.66 -17.15 -10.46
N ARG A 128 -2.04 -16.91 -9.30
CA ARG A 128 -2.70 -16.54 -8.03
C ARG A 128 -2.25 -15.16 -7.58
N THR A 129 -3.17 -14.41 -6.99
CA THR A 129 -2.90 -13.12 -6.37
C THR A 129 -3.06 -13.23 -4.87
N TYR A 130 -2.03 -12.85 -4.12
CA TYR A 130 -2.05 -12.77 -2.66
C TYR A 130 -2.05 -11.32 -2.21
N VAL A 131 -2.82 -11.01 -1.16
CA VAL A 131 -2.72 -9.74 -0.44
C VAL A 131 -1.73 -9.90 0.70
N MET A 132 -0.74 -9.01 0.79
CA MET A 132 0.20 -8.95 1.90
C MET A 132 0.14 -7.56 2.54
N SER A 133 0.14 -7.52 3.87
CA SER A 133 0.19 -6.31 4.67
C SER A 133 1.14 -6.53 5.83
N VAL A 134 2.22 -5.76 5.87
CA VAL A 134 3.23 -5.77 6.94
C VAL A 134 3.26 -4.39 7.56
N MET A 135 3.12 -4.34 8.89
CA MET A 135 3.26 -3.11 9.67
C MET A 135 4.04 -3.43 10.93
N THR A 136 5.03 -2.60 11.22
CA THR A 136 5.83 -2.70 12.44
C THR A 136 5.59 -1.46 13.29
N SER A 137 5.92 -1.53 14.58
CA SER A 137 6.01 -0.34 15.45
C SER A 137 7.42 0.26 15.46
N MET A 138 8.25 -0.04 14.44
CA MET A 138 9.61 0.47 14.34
C MET A 138 9.62 1.83 13.61
N PRO A 139 10.38 2.83 14.11
CA PRO A 139 10.65 4.03 13.33
C PRO A 139 11.41 3.66 12.05
N TRP A 140 11.28 4.53 11.04
CA TRP A 140 12.02 4.41 9.80
C TRP A 140 13.52 4.40 10.05
N SER A 141 14.18 3.38 9.52
CA SER A 141 15.62 3.21 9.48
C SER A 141 15.99 2.15 8.45
N ASP A 142 17.25 2.09 8.03
CA ASP A 142 17.73 0.97 7.21
C ASP A 142 17.43 -0.37 7.88
N ARG A 143 17.51 -0.42 9.22
CA ARG A 143 17.19 -1.62 10.00
C ARG A 143 15.71 -2.00 9.91
N SER A 144 14.78 -1.04 10.00
CA SER A 144 13.34 -1.36 9.88
C SER A 144 12.99 -1.79 8.45
N SER A 145 13.66 -1.25 7.44
CA SER A 145 13.57 -1.72 6.05
C SER A 145 13.97 -3.19 5.93
N GLU A 146 15.15 -3.57 6.42
CA GLU A 146 15.64 -4.97 6.40
C GLU A 146 14.69 -5.93 7.11
N VAL A 147 14.21 -5.55 8.30
CA VAL A 147 13.29 -6.39 9.09
C VAL A 147 11.95 -6.56 8.37
N THR A 148 11.42 -5.49 7.76
CA THR A 148 10.15 -5.55 7.02
C THR A 148 10.27 -6.44 5.78
N ALA A 149 11.39 -6.34 5.05
CA ALA A 149 11.69 -7.21 3.92
C ALA A 149 11.83 -8.69 4.35
N ALA A 150 12.49 -8.96 5.48
CA ALA A 150 12.60 -10.31 6.02
C ALA A 150 11.24 -10.89 6.43
N ILE A 151 10.35 -10.08 7.01
CA ILE A 151 8.96 -10.49 7.31
C ILE A 151 8.22 -10.81 6.01
N ALA A 152 8.33 -9.96 4.99
CA ALA A 152 7.69 -10.19 3.70
C ALA A 152 8.15 -11.52 3.07
N LYS A 153 9.46 -11.80 3.10
CA LYS A 153 10.01 -13.09 2.64
C LYS A 153 9.44 -14.26 3.42
N ALA A 154 9.42 -14.18 4.76
CA ALA A 154 8.89 -15.25 5.59
C ALA A 154 7.41 -15.53 5.30
N LEU A 155 6.58 -14.48 5.19
CA LEU A 155 5.18 -14.63 4.83
C LEU A 155 5.01 -15.24 3.44
N PHE A 156 5.79 -14.76 2.47
CA PHE A 156 5.77 -15.28 1.10
C PHE A 156 6.15 -16.76 1.02
N ASP A 157 7.14 -17.21 1.78
CA ASP A 157 7.56 -18.62 1.82
C ASP A 157 6.47 -19.53 2.40
N THR A 158 5.63 -19.00 3.30
CA THR A 158 4.50 -19.74 3.87
C THR A 158 3.25 -19.77 3.00
N ARG A 159 3.22 -19.01 1.88
CA ARG A 159 2.02 -18.83 1.04
C ARG A 159 1.40 -20.13 0.54
N ALA A 160 2.21 -21.17 0.34
CA ALA A 160 1.75 -22.47 -0.15
C ALA A 160 0.75 -23.14 0.83
N ALA A 161 0.78 -22.78 2.11
CA ALA A 161 -0.18 -23.25 3.10
C ALA A 161 -1.57 -22.60 2.98
N LEU A 162 -1.72 -21.55 2.16
CA LEU A 162 -2.99 -20.86 1.91
C LEU A 162 -3.74 -21.42 0.69
N ALA A 163 -3.20 -22.47 0.04
CA ALA A 163 -3.67 -23.00 -1.24
C ALA A 163 -4.86 -23.94 -1.14
#